data_AF-A0A0M3HL69-F1
#
_entry.id   AF-A0A0M3HL69-F1
#
_cell.length_a   1.000
_cell.length_b   1.000
_cell.length_c   1.000
_cell.angle_alpha   90.00
_cell.angle_beta   90.00
_cell.angle_gamma   90.00
#
_symmetry.space_group_name_H-M   'P 1'
#
loop_
_entity.id
_entity.type
_entity.pdbx_description
1 polymer ?
#
loop_
_entity_poly.entity_id
_entity_poly.type
_entity_poly.pdbx_seq_one_letter_code
_entity_poly.pdbx_strand_id
1 'polypeptide(L)'
;MPPMPFARSNFDLCKLGEKFYAIGGYTTCLTRHVLCFDGYRWDFTSDLCASRSALRAIVLRRWPDPRWILNDEEETLHTNSIKTAKKSLEQSIIIHSDS
;
A
#
# COMPACT_ATOMS: atom_id res chain seq x y z
N MET A 1 -23.33 -10.55 16.84
CA MET A 1 -22.39 -10.19 15.75
C MET A 1 -22.90 -10.81 14.47
N PRO A 2 -23.08 -10.06 13.37
CA PRO A 2 -23.56 -10.65 12.11
C PRO A 2 -22.54 -11.65 11.55
N PRO A 3 -23.00 -12.72 10.88
CA PRO A 3 -22.11 -13.65 10.21
C PRO A 3 -21.42 -12.97 9.02
N MET A 4 -20.27 -13.51 8.60
CA MET A 4 -19.69 -13.14 7.31
C MET A 4 -20.67 -13.52 6.18
N PRO A 5 -20.68 -12.80 5.04
CA PRO A 5 -21.57 -13.09 3.91
C PRO A 5 -21.38 -14.49 3.31
N PHE A 6 -20.20 -15.08 3.49
CA PHE A 6 -19.86 -16.42 3.02
C PHE A 6 -19.02 -17.17 4.06
N ALA A 7 -19.30 -18.46 4.23
CA ALA A 7 -18.42 -19.35 4.97
C ALA A 7 -17.04 -19.41 4.29
N ARG A 8 -15.97 -19.37 5.09
CA ARG A 8 -14.59 -19.46 4.61
C ARG A 8 -13.71 -20.23 5.58
N SER A 9 -12.74 -20.96 5.05
CA SER A 9 -11.68 -21.66 5.80
C SER A 9 -10.30 -21.21 5.34
N ASN A 10 -9.27 -21.49 6.14
CA ASN A 10 -7.86 -21.20 5.81
C ASN A 10 -7.59 -19.75 5.38
N PHE A 11 -8.40 -18.82 5.88
CA PHE A 11 -8.18 -17.39 5.80
C PHE A 11 -7.49 -16.92 7.08
N ASP A 12 -6.97 -15.69 7.10
CA ASP A 12 -6.53 -15.06 8.35
C ASP A 12 -7.43 -13.90 8.75
N LEU A 13 -7.51 -13.65 10.05
CA LEU A 13 -8.28 -12.57 10.65
C LEU A 13 -7.33 -11.65 11.43
N CYS A 14 -7.26 -10.37 11.08
CA CYS A 14 -6.43 -9.41 11.80
C CYS A 14 -7.21 -8.17 12.22
N LYS A 15 -6.81 -7.55 13.34
CA LYS A 15 -7.35 -6.27 13.80
C LYS A 15 -6.44 -5.13 13.37
N LEU A 16 -7.00 -4.16 12.65
CA LEU A 16 -6.32 -2.93 12.25
C LEU A 16 -7.17 -1.73 12.70
N GLY A 17 -6.63 -0.90 13.59
CA GLY A 17 -7.39 0.16 14.25
C GLY A 17 -8.56 -0.41 15.06
N GLU A 18 -9.77 0.06 14.74
CA GLU A 18 -11.04 -0.37 15.37
C GLU A 18 -11.76 -1.46 14.57
N LYS A 19 -11.19 -1.90 13.45
CA LYS A 19 -11.84 -2.85 12.52
C LYS A 19 -11.12 -4.20 12.47
N PHE A 20 -11.86 -5.23 12.11
CA PHE A 20 -11.31 -6.56 11.81
C PHE A 20 -11.34 -6.83 10.31
N TYR A 21 -10.31 -7.51 9.80
CA TYR A 21 -10.17 -7.84 8.38
C TYR A 21 -10.03 -9.35 8.23
N ALA A 22 -10.96 -9.97 7.49
CA ALA A 22 -10.89 -11.37 7.08
C ALA A 22 -10.31 -11.45 5.67
N ILE A 23 -9.10 -11.99 5.55
CA ILE A 23 -8.25 -11.88 4.36
C ILE A 23 -8.12 -13.23 3.66
N GLY A 24 -8.56 -13.30 2.40
CA GLY A 24 -8.39 -14.48 1.55
C GLY A 24 -9.10 -15.73 2.09
N GLY A 25 -8.50 -16.88 1.85
CA GLY A 25 -8.99 -18.20 2.26
C GLY A 25 -9.63 -18.99 1.12
N TYR A 26 -10.47 -19.93 1.52
CA TYR A 26 -11.20 -20.84 0.64
C TYR A 26 -12.69 -20.78 1.00
N THR A 27 -13.53 -20.46 0.01
CA THR A 27 -14.99 -20.53 0.11
C THR A 27 -15.46 -21.78 -0.64
N THR A 28 -16.04 -21.63 -1.83
CA THR A 28 -16.19 -22.70 -2.84
C THR A 28 -14.96 -22.79 -3.76
N CYS A 29 -14.13 -21.75 -3.76
CA CYS A 29 -12.84 -21.67 -4.47
C CYS A 29 -11.85 -20.80 -3.68
N LEU A 30 -10.60 -20.74 -4.13
CA LEU A 30 -9.62 -19.79 -3.58
C LEU A 30 -10.11 -18.36 -3.78
N THR A 31 -10.18 -17.58 -2.70
CA THR A 31 -10.63 -16.19 -2.77
C THR A 31 -9.49 -15.20 -2.57
N ARG A 32 -9.58 -14.08 -3.29
CA ARG A 32 -8.78 -12.87 -3.06
C ARG A 32 -9.50 -11.85 -2.17
N HIS A 33 -10.76 -12.11 -1.81
CA HIS A 33 -11.58 -11.14 -1.12
C HIS A 33 -11.12 -10.87 0.30
N VAL A 34 -11.09 -9.59 0.62
CA VAL A 34 -10.91 -9.08 1.98
C VAL A 34 -12.23 -8.49 2.45
N LEU A 35 -12.73 -8.97 3.59
CA LEU A 35 -13.90 -8.42 4.24
C LEU A 35 -13.47 -7.62 5.47
N CYS A 36 -14.10 -6.46 5.68
CA CYS A 36 -13.88 -5.59 6.81
C CYS A 36 -15.11 -5.59 7.71
N PHE A 37 -14.90 -5.82 9.00
CA PHE A 37 -15.91 -5.71 10.05
C PHE A 37 -15.67 -4.43 10.85
N ASP A 38 -16.65 -3.53 10.83
CA ASP A 38 -16.59 -2.25 11.53
C ASP A 38 -17.14 -2.27 12.97
N GLY A 39 -17.54 -3.44 13.46
CA GLY A 39 -18.23 -3.61 14.74
C GLY A 39 -19.72 -3.89 14.61
N TYR A 40 -20.31 -3.57 13.45
CA TYR A 40 -21.75 -3.71 13.20
C TYR A 40 -22.07 -4.54 11.97
N ARG A 41 -21.28 -4.45 10.89
CA ARG A 41 -21.50 -5.18 9.63
C ARG A 41 -20.19 -5.57 8.93
N TRP A 42 -20.30 -6.51 7.99
CA TRP A 42 -19.22 -6.93 7.11
C TRP A 42 -19.38 -6.30 5.73
N ASP A 43 -18.36 -5.61 5.24
CA ASP A 43 -18.30 -5.03 3.90
C ASP A 43 -17.06 -5.52 3.15
N PHE A 44 -17.10 -5.56 1.81
CA PHE A 44 -15.92 -5.81 0.99
C PHE A 44 -14.98 -4.61 1.01
N THR A 45 -13.67 -4.87 0.98
CA THR A 45 -12.64 -3.85 0.81
C THR A 45 -11.70 -4.24 -0.34
N SER A 46 -10.56 -3.57 -0.47
CA SER A 46 -9.57 -3.88 -1.49
C SER A 46 -9.12 -5.33 -1.43
N ASP A 47 -9.28 -6.04 -2.55
CA ASP A 47 -8.89 -7.43 -2.69
C ASP A 47 -7.36 -7.60 -2.68
N LEU A 48 -6.91 -8.82 -2.41
CA LEU A 48 -5.56 -9.25 -2.72
C LEU A 48 -5.30 -9.24 -4.24
N CYS A 49 -4.04 -9.04 -4.62
CA CYS A 49 -3.60 -9.13 -6.03
C CYS A 49 -3.70 -10.57 -6.59
N ALA A 50 -3.69 -11.58 -5.73
CA ALA A 50 -3.86 -12.98 -6.08
C ALA A 50 -4.67 -13.70 -5.01
N SER A 51 -5.51 -14.66 -5.43
CA SER A 51 -6.23 -15.53 -4.50
C SER A 51 -5.26 -16.35 -3.65
N ARG A 52 -5.49 -16.42 -2.34
CA ARG A 52 -4.57 -17.07 -1.40
C ARG A 52 -5.34 -17.71 -0.26
N SER A 53 -4.94 -18.91 0.14
CA SER A 53 -5.40 -19.58 1.36
C SER A 53 -4.19 -20.10 2.14
N ALA A 54 -4.42 -20.64 3.34
CA ALA A 54 -3.37 -21.10 4.25
C ALA A 54 -2.33 -20.01 4.54
N LEU A 55 -2.81 -18.78 4.75
CA LEU A 55 -1.98 -17.59 4.96
C LEU A 55 -2.04 -17.12 6.42
N ARG A 56 -1.06 -16.31 6.80
CA ARG A 56 -1.06 -15.51 8.03
C ARG A 56 -0.76 -14.05 7.66
N ALA A 57 -1.60 -13.14 8.11
CA ALA A 57 -1.43 -11.70 8.03
C ALA A 57 -0.87 -11.17 9.35
N ILE A 58 0.04 -10.21 9.26
CA ILE A 58 0.66 -9.58 10.43
C ILE A 58 0.48 -8.07 10.30
N VAL A 59 0.00 -7.43 11.38
CA VAL A 59 -0.16 -5.98 11.44
C VAL A 59 1.08 -5.38 12.09
N LEU A 60 1.89 -4.67 11.30
CA LEU A 60 3.08 -3.98 11.76
C LEU A 60 2.69 -2.60 12.33
N ARG A 61 2.37 -2.56 13.62
CA ARG A 61 2.09 -1.31 14.32
C ARG A 61 3.38 -0.48 14.34
N ARG A 62 3.41 0.67 13.66
CA ARG A 62 4.54 1.60 13.49
C ARG A 62 5.46 1.36 12.28
N TRP A 63 5.09 0.50 11.33
CA TRP A 63 5.74 0.55 10.02
C TRP A 63 5.35 1.87 9.33
N PRO A 64 6.32 2.70 8.88
CA PRO A 64 6.03 3.89 8.09
C PRO A 64 5.24 3.50 6.84
N ASP A 65 4.39 4.40 6.35
CA ASP A 65 3.64 4.18 5.12
C ASP A 65 4.59 3.69 4.01
N PRO A 66 4.47 2.43 3.52
CA PRO A 66 5.44 1.84 2.62
C PRO A 66 5.41 2.45 1.22
N ARG A 67 4.57 3.45 0.94
CA ARG A 67 4.54 4.13 -0.36
C ARG A 67 5.90 4.71 -0.77
N TRP A 68 6.80 5.00 0.18
CA TRP A 68 8.19 5.37 -0.18
C TRP A 68 8.90 4.28 -1.00
N ILE A 69 8.60 2.99 -0.79
CA ILE A 69 9.15 1.86 -1.56
C ILE A 69 8.72 1.91 -3.03
N LEU A 70 7.58 2.54 -3.31
CA LEU A 70 7.06 2.66 -4.67
C LEU A 70 7.69 3.82 -5.45
N ASN A 71 8.42 4.71 -4.77
CA ASN A 71 8.89 5.98 -5.32
C ASN A 71 10.37 5.97 -5.77
N ASP A 72 11.03 4.79 -5.81
CA ASP A 72 12.48 4.67 -6.05
C ASP A 72 12.95 5.16 -7.45
N GLU A 73 12.04 5.42 -8.40
CA GLU A 73 12.39 5.86 -9.77
C GLU A 73 12.05 7.33 -10.10
N GLU A 74 11.08 7.96 -9.41
CA GLU A 74 10.65 9.33 -9.74
C GLU A 74 11.48 10.42 -9.05
N GLU A 75 11.94 10.16 -7.82
CA GLU A 75 12.64 11.16 -7.01
C GLU A 75 14.10 11.37 -7.48
N THR A 76 14.75 10.33 -8.00
CA THR A 76 16.08 10.37 -8.61
C THR A 76 16.10 11.16 -9.91
N LEU A 77 15.05 11.05 -10.74
CA LEU A 77 14.92 11.83 -11.98
C LEU A 77 14.64 13.30 -11.69
N HIS A 78 13.76 13.60 -10.73
CA HIS A 78 13.43 14.98 -10.37
C HIS A 78 14.61 15.71 -9.72
N THR A 79 15.32 15.06 -8.81
CA THR A 79 16.50 15.65 -8.14
C THR A 79 17.67 15.87 -9.09
N ASN A 80 17.89 14.98 -10.05
CA ASN A 80 18.94 15.15 -11.07
C ASN A 80 18.59 16.25 -12.08
N SER A 81 17.31 16.38 -12.46
CA SER A 81 16.85 17.47 -13.33
C SER A 81 17.04 18.84 -12.66
N ILE A 82 16.66 18.97 -11.37
CA ILE A 82 16.84 20.21 -10.60
C ILE A 82 18.32 20.56 -10.41
N LYS A 83 19.18 19.57 -10.10
CA LYS A 83 20.63 19.80 -9.96
C LYS A 83 21.26 20.26 -11.29
N THR A 84 20.82 19.68 -12.41
CA THR A 84 21.30 20.05 -13.75
C THR A 84 20.86 21.46 -14.12
N ALA A 85 19.60 21.83 -13.86
CA ALA A 85 19.07 23.16 -14.11
C ALA A 85 19.78 24.25 -13.26
N LYS A 86 20.04 23.98 -11.97
CA LYS A 86 20.77 24.90 -11.09
C LYS A 86 22.21 25.14 -11.56
N LYS A 87 22.91 24.08 -11.97
CA LYS A 87 24.28 24.18 -12.50
C LYS A 87 24.33 25.02 -13.79
N SER A 88 23.35 24.84 -14.67
CA SER A 88 23.23 25.63 -15.90
C SER A 88 22.97 27.11 -15.62
N LEU A 89 22.14 27.43 -14.62
CA LEU A 89 21.87 28.81 -14.23
C LEU A 89 23.11 29.51 -13.66
N GLU A 90 23.83 28.85 -12.75
CA GLU A 90 25.05 29.41 -12.15
C GLU A 90 26.14 29.68 -13.20
N GLN A 91 26.30 28.80 -14.19
CA GLN A 91 27.24 29.02 -15.30
C GLN A 91 26.84 30.22 -16.18
N SER A 92 25.54 30.44 -16.41
CA SER A 92 25.07 31.59 -17.19
C SER A 92 25.23 32.93 -16.46
N ILE A 93 25.13 32.94 -15.13
CA ILE A 93 25.33 34.14 -14.31
C ILE A 93 26.79 34.60 -14.33
N ILE A 94 27.74 33.65 -14.29
CA ILE A 94 29.18 33.96 -14.32
C ILE A 94 29.60 34.59 -15.65
N ILE A 95 28.97 34.21 -16.76
CA ILE A 95 29.32 34.73 -18.10
C ILE A 95 28.82 36.17 -18.30
N HIS A 96 27.78 36.60 -17.57
CA HIS A 96 27.21 37.95 -17.68
C HIS A 96 27.78 38.97 -16.69
N SER A 97 28.67 38.58 -15.77
CA SER A 97 29.30 39.51 -14.81
C SER A 97 30.65 40.09 -15.26
N ASP A 98 31.20 39.64 -16.40
CA ASP A 98 32.51 40.06 -16.93
C ASP A 98 32.37 40.85 -18.25
N SER A 99 31.39 41.74 -18.38
CA SER A 99 31.23 42.66 -19.53
C SER A 99 30.98 44.10 -19.10
#